data_AF-A0A5N9B206-F1
#
_entry.id   AF-A0A5N9B206-F1
#
_cell.length_a   1.000
_cell.length_b   1.000
_cell.length_c   1.000
_cell.angle_alpha   90.00
_cell.angle_beta   90.00
_cell.angle_gamma   90.00
#
_symmetry.space_group_name_H-M   'P 1'
#
loop_
_entity.id
_entity.type
_entity.pdbx_description
1 polymer ?
#
loop_
_entity_poly.entity_id
_entity_poly.type
_entity_poly.pdbx_seq_one_letter_code
_entity_poly.pdbx_strand_id
1 'polypeptide(L)'
;MKIGFVGLGIMGKPMAKNLLKAGYEVVAYDIVGEALEEVVSEGAESGESPKDVAQKTTLIITMLPDGPDVEKVVLGTNGVLEGAQSGSVIIDMSSISPIVAKNVYSECKKKGIELLDAPVSGGEPGAISGTLAIMVGGSKTVFDKYLPVMEVLGKSVVLAGDIGAGNITKLANQIMVAVNIAGMGEALVLAAKAGVDPSVVFEAVRGGLAGSSVLEAKGPMVLDGNFKPGFRIRLHQKDLNNALITAKELGVTVPLTG
;
A
#
# COMPACT_ATOMS: atom_id res chain seq x y z
N MET A 1 -11.28 -0.42 -20.58
CA MET A 1 -11.67 0.49 -19.47
C MET A 1 -10.49 1.41 -19.23
N LYS A 2 -10.75 2.71 -19.02
CA LYS A 2 -9.72 3.73 -18.78
C LYS A 2 -9.60 4.03 -17.28
N ILE A 3 -8.40 3.88 -16.72
CA ILE A 3 -8.11 3.96 -15.28
C ILE A 3 -7.17 5.15 -15.04
N GLY A 4 -7.51 6.00 -14.08
CA GLY A 4 -6.64 7.05 -13.60
C GLY A 4 -5.65 6.48 -12.58
N PHE A 5 -4.37 6.85 -12.65
CA PHE A 5 -3.37 6.44 -11.67
C PHE A 5 -2.56 7.64 -11.19
N VAL A 6 -2.64 7.94 -9.89
CA VAL A 6 -1.96 9.10 -9.30
C VAL A 6 -0.94 8.63 -8.25
N GLY A 7 0.33 8.98 -8.47
CA GLY A 7 1.46 8.56 -7.66
C GLY A 7 2.21 7.38 -8.28
N LEU A 8 3.38 7.65 -8.86
CA LEU A 8 4.24 6.75 -9.63
C LEU A 8 5.59 6.55 -8.93
N GLY A 9 5.56 6.49 -7.60
CA GLY A 9 6.72 6.13 -6.79
C GLY A 9 7.11 4.65 -6.95
N ILE A 10 7.94 4.16 -6.02
CA ILE A 10 8.47 2.78 -5.99
C ILE A 10 7.36 1.72 -6.13
N MET A 11 6.20 1.96 -5.52
CA MET A 11 5.06 1.05 -5.61
C MET A 11 4.15 1.36 -6.81
N GLY A 12 3.77 2.62 -6.99
CA GLY A 12 2.75 3.00 -7.97
C GLY A 12 3.17 2.80 -9.42
N LYS A 13 4.45 3.04 -9.74
CA LYS A 13 4.99 2.86 -11.08
C LYS A 13 4.82 1.44 -11.62
N PRO A 14 5.33 0.38 -10.95
CA PRO A 14 5.12 -0.98 -11.43
C PRO A 14 3.63 -1.40 -11.43
N MET A 15 2.82 -0.88 -10.50
CA MET A 15 1.37 -1.14 -10.49
C MET A 15 0.69 -0.57 -11.76
N ALA A 16 1.00 0.68 -12.13
CA ALA A 16 0.49 1.28 -13.36
C ALA A 16 0.94 0.50 -14.61
N LYS A 17 2.21 0.07 -14.67
CA LYS A 17 2.72 -0.78 -15.76
C LYS A 17 1.99 -2.14 -15.83
N ASN A 18 1.61 -2.72 -14.70
CA ASN A 18 0.86 -3.98 -14.69
C ASN A 18 -0.58 -3.82 -15.21
N LEU A 19 -1.23 -2.68 -14.95
CA LEU A 19 -2.53 -2.36 -15.55
C LEU A 19 -2.43 -2.22 -17.07
N LEU A 20 -1.39 -1.55 -17.58
CA LEU A 20 -1.13 -1.44 -19.02
C LEU A 20 -0.92 -2.83 -19.65
N LYS A 21 -0.09 -3.68 -19.04
CA LYS A 21 0.17 -5.06 -19.51
C LYS A 21 -1.08 -5.93 -19.54
N ALA A 22 -2.03 -5.69 -18.63
CA ALA A 22 -3.32 -6.37 -18.60
C ALA A 22 -4.32 -5.84 -19.65
N GLY A 23 -3.93 -4.83 -20.45
CA GLY A 23 -4.74 -4.28 -21.52
C GLY A 23 -5.70 -3.15 -21.08
N TYR A 24 -5.52 -2.61 -19.88
CA TYR A 24 -6.23 -1.38 -19.48
C TYR A 24 -5.57 -0.14 -20.09
N GLU A 25 -6.39 0.85 -20.42
CA GLU A 25 -5.88 2.19 -20.74
C GLU A 25 -5.62 2.93 -19.42
N VAL A 26 -4.46 3.56 -19.28
CA VAL A 26 -4.08 4.28 -18.05
C VAL A 26 -3.84 5.76 -18.35
N VAL A 27 -4.45 6.65 -17.56
CA VAL A 27 -4.08 8.08 -17.49
C VAL A 27 -3.29 8.28 -16.21
N ALA A 28 -2.00 8.55 -16.33
CA ALA A 28 -1.07 8.57 -15.20
C ALA A 28 -0.69 10.01 -14.81
N TYR A 29 -0.47 10.26 -13.52
CA TYR A 29 0.10 11.51 -13.03
C TYR A 29 1.04 11.27 -11.85
N ASP A 30 2.17 11.98 -11.86
CA ASP A 30 3.03 12.16 -10.70
C ASP A 30 3.57 13.60 -10.71
N ILE A 31 3.88 14.14 -9.53
CA ILE A 31 4.54 15.45 -9.39
C ILE A 31 5.99 15.43 -9.90
N VAL A 32 6.59 14.25 -9.98
CA VAL A 32 7.93 13.99 -10.51
C VAL A 32 7.81 13.62 -11.99
N GLY A 33 8.19 14.56 -12.87
CA GLY A 33 8.09 14.39 -14.32
C GLY A 33 8.78 13.14 -14.86
N GLU A 34 9.99 12.82 -14.37
CA GLU A 34 10.73 11.62 -14.79
C GLU A 34 9.95 10.31 -14.53
N ALA A 35 9.25 10.23 -13.40
CA ALA A 35 8.45 9.04 -13.08
C ALA A 35 7.23 8.90 -14.00
N LEU A 36 6.65 10.03 -14.41
CA LEU A 36 5.54 10.07 -15.36
C LEU A 36 5.99 9.71 -16.77
N GLU A 37 7.09 10.29 -17.25
CA GLU A 37 7.66 10.00 -18.56
C GLU A 37 7.95 8.50 -18.75
N GLU A 38 8.48 7.85 -17.71
CA GLU A 38 8.75 6.40 -17.76
C GLU A 38 7.48 5.57 -18.01
N VAL A 39 6.36 5.91 -17.36
CA VAL A 39 5.10 5.17 -17.54
C VAL A 39 4.42 5.53 -18.86
N VAL A 40 4.55 6.77 -19.32
CA VAL A 40 4.05 7.22 -20.63
C VAL A 40 4.75 6.49 -21.77
N SER A 41 6.08 6.30 -21.66
CA SER A 41 6.85 5.52 -22.65
C SER A 41 6.43 4.05 -22.77
N GLU A 42 5.69 3.53 -21.78
CA GLU A 42 5.12 2.17 -21.76
C GLU A 42 3.67 2.13 -22.27
N GLY A 43 3.11 3.28 -22.68
CA GLY A 43 1.79 3.39 -23.30
C GLY A 43 0.70 4.04 -22.45
N ALA A 44 1.02 4.61 -21.28
CA ALA A 44 0.05 5.44 -20.55
C ALA A 44 -0.14 6.80 -21.22
N GLU A 45 -1.34 7.37 -21.07
CA GLU A 45 -1.60 8.77 -21.32
C GLU A 45 -1.10 9.63 -20.16
N SER A 46 -0.46 10.75 -20.47
CA SER A 46 -0.01 11.72 -19.47
C SER A 46 -1.17 12.58 -18.97
N GLY A 47 -1.34 12.69 -17.65
CA GLY A 47 -2.22 13.65 -17.00
C GLY A 47 -1.47 14.93 -16.60
N GLU A 48 -2.15 16.06 -16.54
CA GLU A 48 -1.56 17.34 -16.13
C GLU A 48 -1.70 17.62 -14.62
N SER A 49 -2.67 16.98 -13.98
CA SER A 49 -2.97 17.08 -12.54
C SER A 49 -3.88 15.93 -12.10
N PRO A 50 -4.06 15.68 -10.78
CA PRO A 50 -5.04 14.71 -10.31
C PRO A 50 -6.47 15.01 -10.79
N LYS A 51 -6.83 16.30 -10.90
CA LYS A 51 -8.08 16.76 -11.50
C LYS A 51 -8.21 16.33 -12.97
N ASP A 52 -7.17 16.58 -13.78
CA ASP A 52 -7.17 16.21 -15.20
C ASP A 52 -7.32 14.69 -15.38
N VAL A 53 -6.59 13.90 -14.58
CA VAL A 53 -6.74 12.43 -14.54
C VAL A 53 -8.19 12.03 -14.23
N ALA A 54 -8.81 12.68 -13.25
CA ALA A 54 -10.17 12.40 -12.82
C ALA A 54 -11.25 12.86 -13.83
N GLN A 55 -10.98 13.88 -14.66
CA GLN A 55 -11.88 14.30 -15.73
C GLN A 55 -11.91 13.30 -16.89
N LYS A 56 -10.81 12.58 -17.09
CA LYS A 56 -10.63 11.62 -18.19
C LYS A 56 -11.04 10.20 -17.82
N THR A 57 -11.32 9.91 -16.55
CA THR A 57 -11.50 8.54 -16.03
C THR A 57 -12.60 8.43 -14.98
N THR A 58 -13.19 7.25 -14.84
CA THR A 58 -14.25 6.98 -13.83
C THR A 58 -13.77 6.10 -12.67
N LEU A 59 -12.63 5.44 -12.83
CA LEU A 59 -11.93 4.73 -11.76
C LEU A 59 -10.56 5.38 -11.59
N ILE A 60 -10.24 5.84 -10.38
CA ILE A 60 -8.96 6.47 -10.04
C ILE A 60 -8.29 5.64 -8.94
N ILE A 61 -7.03 5.27 -9.15
CA ILE A 61 -6.19 4.62 -8.15
C ILE A 61 -5.17 5.65 -7.65
N THR A 62 -5.02 5.76 -6.33
CA THR A 62 -3.96 6.59 -5.71
C THR A 62 -2.95 5.70 -4.98
N MET A 63 -1.66 6.02 -5.11
CA MET A 63 -0.57 5.33 -4.41
C MET A 63 0.46 6.34 -3.88
N LEU A 64 0.15 6.91 -2.72
CA LEU A 64 0.81 8.09 -2.18
C LEU A 64 1.56 7.80 -0.86
N PRO A 65 2.50 8.68 -0.45
CA PRO A 65 3.37 8.41 0.70
C PRO A 65 2.64 8.32 2.06
N ASP A 66 1.70 9.25 2.32
CA ASP A 66 0.99 9.34 3.59
C ASP A 66 -0.37 10.08 3.50
N GLY A 67 -1.09 10.15 4.62
CA GLY A 67 -2.40 10.78 4.76
C GLY A 67 -2.49 12.21 4.21
N PRO A 68 -1.58 13.13 4.58
CA PRO A 68 -1.59 14.50 4.05
C PRO A 68 -1.45 14.57 2.53
N ASP A 69 -0.71 13.63 1.93
CA ASP A 69 -0.57 13.55 0.48
C ASP A 69 -1.89 13.08 -0.17
N VAL A 70 -2.56 12.10 0.43
CA VAL A 70 -3.90 11.65 -0.01
C VAL A 70 -4.91 12.80 0.09
N GLU A 71 -4.96 13.51 1.22
CA GLU A 71 -5.84 14.66 1.39
C GLU A 71 -5.55 15.74 0.34
N LYS A 72 -4.29 16.07 0.09
CA LYS A 72 -3.90 17.05 -0.93
C LYS A 72 -4.29 16.61 -2.33
N VAL A 73 -4.03 15.35 -2.69
CA VAL A 73 -4.32 14.83 -4.04
C VAL A 73 -5.81 14.67 -4.28
N VAL A 74 -6.58 14.24 -3.28
CA VAL A 74 -8.00 13.97 -3.44
C VAL A 74 -8.84 15.23 -3.21
N LEU A 75 -8.60 15.95 -2.11
CA LEU A 75 -9.44 17.05 -1.63
C LEU A 75 -8.89 18.45 -1.99
N GLY A 76 -7.59 18.56 -2.26
CA GLY A 76 -6.93 19.83 -2.48
C GLY A 76 -7.25 20.49 -3.82
N THR A 77 -6.69 21.70 -4.02
CA THR A 77 -6.80 22.43 -5.30
C THR A 77 -6.20 21.62 -6.44
N ASN A 78 -6.91 21.54 -7.56
CA ASN A 78 -6.59 20.63 -8.69
C ASN A 78 -6.55 19.15 -8.27
N GLY A 79 -7.23 18.79 -7.18
CA GLY A 79 -7.36 17.43 -6.70
C GLY A 79 -8.41 16.62 -7.47
N VAL A 80 -8.45 15.32 -7.19
CA VAL A 80 -9.36 14.35 -7.82
C VAL A 80 -10.82 14.80 -7.71
N LEU A 81 -11.25 15.33 -6.55
CA LEU A 81 -12.64 15.76 -6.35
C LEU A 81 -13.06 16.97 -7.19
N GLU A 82 -12.14 17.73 -7.77
CA GLU A 82 -12.48 18.83 -8.69
C GLU A 82 -12.71 18.35 -10.12
N GLY A 83 -12.27 17.14 -10.47
CA GLY A 83 -12.37 16.57 -11.81
C GLY A 83 -13.31 15.37 -11.92
N ALA A 84 -13.45 14.61 -10.84
CA ALA A 84 -14.28 13.42 -10.79
C ALA A 84 -15.77 13.74 -10.93
N GLN A 85 -16.49 12.87 -11.64
CA GLN A 85 -17.92 12.97 -11.84
C GLN A 85 -18.66 12.13 -10.79
N SER A 86 -19.95 12.42 -10.57
CA SER A 86 -20.80 11.56 -9.75
C SER A 86 -20.82 10.14 -10.32
N GLY A 87 -20.67 9.14 -9.46
CA GLY A 87 -20.51 7.73 -9.86
C GLY A 87 -19.08 7.29 -10.15
N SER A 88 -18.10 8.21 -10.11
CA SER A 88 -16.68 7.84 -10.09
C SER A 88 -16.31 7.10 -8.80
N VAL A 89 -15.24 6.30 -8.88
CA VAL A 89 -14.70 5.53 -7.76
C VAL A 89 -13.23 5.82 -7.58
N ILE A 90 -12.82 6.02 -6.34
CA ILE A 90 -11.43 6.12 -5.93
C ILE A 90 -11.04 4.83 -5.20
N ILE A 91 -9.94 4.20 -5.60
CA ILE A 91 -9.31 3.11 -4.86
C ILE A 91 -7.98 3.67 -4.32
N ASP A 92 -7.98 4.07 -3.05
CA ASP A 92 -6.76 4.56 -2.41
C ASP A 92 -5.94 3.40 -1.87
N MET A 93 -4.80 3.12 -2.50
CA MET A 93 -3.90 2.04 -2.12
C MET A 93 -2.75 2.51 -1.21
N SER A 94 -2.78 3.78 -0.81
CA SER A 94 -1.85 4.39 0.13
C SER A 94 -2.01 3.78 1.53
N SER A 95 -0.93 3.72 2.31
CA SER A 95 -1.01 3.31 3.72
C SER A 95 -1.16 4.56 4.59
N ILE A 96 -2.38 4.77 5.11
CA ILE A 96 -2.76 5.98 5.87
C ILE A 96 -3.46 5.60 7.17
N SER A 97 -3.78 6.58 8.02
CA SER A 97 -4.61 6.28 9.20
C SER A 97 -6.06 5.99 8.78
N PRO A 98 -6.76 5.07 9.48
CA PRO A 98 -8.18 4.80 9.23
C PRO A 98 -9.07 6.04 9.35
N ILE A 99 -8.68 7.01 10.18
CA ILE A 99 -9.40 8.28 10.33
C ILE A 99 -9.29 9.12 9.07
N VAL A 100 -8.08 9.27 8.51
CA VAL A 100 -7.89 10.02 7.26
C VAL A 100 -8.70 9.37 6.13
N ALA A 101 -8.67 8.04 6.01
CA ALA A 101 -9.47 7.33 5.01
C ALA A 101 -10.98 7.63 5.13
N LYS A 102 -11.52 7.61 6.36
CA LYS A 102 -12.93 7.92 6.63
C LYS A 102 -13.27 9.38 6.34
N ASN A 103 -12.38 10.32 6.66
CA ASN A 103 -12.57 11.74 6.38
C ASN A 103 -12.60 12.02 4.87
N VAL A 104 -11.64 11.48 4.13
CA VAL A 104 -11.59 11.61 2.66
C VAL A 104 -12.84 11.02 2.03
N TYR A 105 -13.29 9.84 2.48
CA TYR A 105 -14.53 9.23 2.00
C TYR A 105 -15.77 10.08 2.27
N SER A 106 -15.87 10.71 3.45
CA SER A 106 -16.98 11.63 3.76
C SER A 106 -17.08 12.77 2.75
N GLU A 107 -15.94 13.37 2.37
CA GLU A 107 -15.92 14.42 1.35
C GLU A 107 -16.23 13.88 -0.06
N CYS A 108 -15.77 12.67 -0.40
CA CYS A 108 -16.12 12.01 -1.67
C CYS A 108 -17.63 11.79 -1.79
N LYS A 109 -18.27 11.33 -0.70
CA LYS A 109 -19.71 11.05 -0.66
C LYS A 109 -20.57 12.27 -0.94
N LYS A 110 -20.16 13.46 -0.49
CA LYS A 110 -20.88 14.73 -0.78
C LYS A 110 -20.98 15.02 -2.28
N LYS A 111 -20.09 14.44 -3.10
CA LYS A 111 -20.08 14.58 -4.56
C LYS A 111 -20.59 13.34 -5.31
N GLY A 112 -21.14 12.36 -4.61
CA GLY A 112 -21.59 11.11 -5.21
C GLY A 112 -20.45 10.21 -5.69
N ILE A 113 -19.26 10.33 -5.08
CA ILE A 113 -18.07 9.52 -5.41
C ILE A 113 -17.89 8.46 -4.32
N GLU A 114 -17.64 7.22 -4.74
CA GLU A 114 -17.30 6.12 -3.82
C GLU A 114 -15.79 6.07 -3.59
N LEU A 115 -15.38 5.58 -2.42
CA LEU A 115 -13.98 5.33 -2.10
C LEU A 115 -13.84 3.94 -1.49
N LEU A 116 -12.83 3.20 -1.96
CA LEU A 116 -12.29 2.02 -1.30
C LEU A 116 -10.91 2.38 -0.73
N ASP A 117 -10.70 2.13 0.56
CA ASP A 117 -9.35 2.17 1.12
C ASP A 117 -8.72 0.78 0.99
N ALA A 118 -7.74 0.64 0.10
CA ALA A 118 -7.19 -0.63 -0.35
C ALA A 118 -5.66 -0.72 -0.18
N PRO A 119 -5.09 -0.44 1.01
CA PRO A 119 -3.66 -0.52 1.23
C PRO A 119 -3.09 -1.91 0.93
N VAL A 120 -1.80 -1.93 0.59
CA VAL A 120 -1.12 -3.13 0.08
C VAL A 120 0.06 -3.58 0.94
N SER A 121 0.40 -4.87 0.88
CA SER A 121 1.62 -5.45 1.44
C SER A 121 2.32 -6.35 0.41
N GLY A 122 3.65 -6.47 0.49
CA GLY A 122 4.48 -7.20 -0.49
C GLY A 122 5.66 -6.41 -1.05
N GLY A 123 5.70 -5.10 -0.83
CA GLY A 123 6.79 -4.21 -1.26
C GLY A 123 6.95 -4.12 -2.78
N GLU A 124 8.03 -3.50 -3.22
CA GLU A 124 8.35 -3.32 -4.65
C GLU A 124 8.35 -4.64 -5.44
N PRO A 125 8.94 -5.75 -4.94
CA PRO A 125 8.90 -7.02 -5.68
C PRO A 125 7.47 -7.53 -5.91
N GLY A 126 6.58 -7.38 -4.92
CA GLY A 126 5.17 -7.73 -5.04
C GLY A 126 4.45 -6.84 -6.05
N ALA A 127 4.76 -5.53 -6.05
CA ALA A 127 4.19 -4.58 -7.00
C ALA A 127 4.61 -4.86 -8.44
N ILE A 128 5.89 -5.19 -8.67
CA ILE A 128 6.42 -5.56 -9.99
C ILE A 128 5.76 -6.85 -10.49
N SER A 129 5.64 -7.86 -9.64
CA SER A 129 5.11 -9.18 -10.01
C SER A 129 3.59 -9.29 -10.03
N GLY A 130 2.85 -8.25 -9.60
CA GLY A 130 1.39 -8.32 -9.48
C GLY A 130 0.92 -9.28 -8.39
N THR A 131 1.71 -9.45 -7.33
CA THR A 131 1.45 -10.43 -6.26
C THR A 131 1.19 -9.80 -4.89
N LEU A 132 0.83 -8.51 -4.86
CA LEU A 132 0.49 -7.80 -3.63
C LEU A 132 -0.64 -8.50 -2.86
N ALA A 133 -0.58 -8.36 -1.54
CA ALA A 133 -1.74 -8.58 -0.67
C ALA A 133 -2.48 -7.26 -0.51
N ILE A 134 -3.73 -7.20 -0.95
CA ILE A 134 -4.57 -6.00 -0.99
C ILE A 134 -5.67 -6.15 0.06
N MET A 135 -5.71 -5.23 1.02
CA MET A 135 -6.64 -5.23 2.14
C MET A 135 -7.64 -4.10 1.93
N VAL A 136 -8.90 -4.42 1.65
CA VAL A 136 -9.89 -3.44 1.17
C VAL A 136 -10.93 -3.14 2.23
N GLY A 137 -11.17 -1.86 2.51
CA GLY A 137 -12.34 -1.36 3.23
C GLY A 137 -13.25 -0.58 2.29
N GLY A 138 -14.57 -0.75 2.42
CA GLY A 138 -15.57 0.01 1.68
C GLY A 138 -16.77 -0.82 1.23
N SER A 139 -17.52 -0.30 0.27
CA SER A 139 -18.76 -0.94 -0.21
C SER A 139 -18.48 -2.26 -0.91
N LYS A 140 -19.17 -3.34 -0.50
CA LYS A 140 -19.09 -4.65 -1.16
C LYS A 140 -19.44 -4.58 -2.66
N THR A 141 -20.46 -3.81 -3.02
CA THR A 141 -20.87 -3.65 -4.43
C THR A 141 -19.77 -3.02 -5.26
N VAL A 142 -19.07 -2.03 -4.72
CA VAL A 142 -17.95 -1.36 -5.40
C VAL A 142 -16.74 -2.29 -5.46
N PHE A 143 -16.46 -3.00 -4.36
CA PHE A 143 -15.42 -4.03 -4.29
C PHE A 143 -15.62 -5.10 -5.36
N ASP A 144 -16.80 -5.72 -5.43
CA ASP A 144 -17.10 -6.79 -6.40
C ASP A 144 -16.93 -6.29 -7.84
N LYS A 145 -17.36 -5.04 -8.12
CA LYS A 145 -17.25 -4.43 -9.46
C LYS A 145 -15.80 -4.24 -9.90
N TYR A 146 -14.91 -3.85 -8.99
CA TYR A 146 -13.50 -3.53 -9.30
C TYR A 146 -12.50 -4.60 -8.85
N LEU A 147 -12.97 -5.72 -8.30
CA LEU A 147 -12.15 -6.86 -7.92
C LEU A 147 -11.25 -7.32 -9.09
N PRO A 148 -11.72 -7.46 -10.34
CA PRO A 148 -10.86 -7.86 -11.45
C PRO A 148 -9.67 -6.91 -11.70
N VAL A 149 -9.84 -5.61 -11.42
CA VAL A 149 -8.75 -4.62 -11.55
C VAL A 149 -7.73 -4.81 -10.42
N MET A 150 -8.20 -5.04 -9.19
CA MET A 150 -7.32 -5.28 -8.04
C MET A 150 -6.57 -6.63 -8.17
N GLU A 151 -7.17 -7.65 -8.76
CA GLU A 151 -6.54 -8.95 -9.03
C GLU A 151 -5.39 -8.89 -10.05
N VAL A 152 -5.34 -7.86 -10.90
CA VAL A 152 -4.15 -7.60 -11.74
C VAL A 152 -2.95 -7.14 -10.90
N LEU A 153 -3.22 -6.46 -9.79
CA LEU A 153 -2.20 -5.87 -8.93
C LEU A 153 -1.78 -6.79 -7.79
N GLY A 154 -2.64 -7.75 -7.42
CA GLY A 154 -2.48 -8.56 -6.23
C GLY A 154 -2.83 -10.03 -6.41
N LYS A 155 -2.11 -10.89 -5.68
CA LYS A 155 -2.40 -12.33 -5.57
C LYS A 155 -3.49 -12.63 -4.53
N SER A 156 -3.69 -11.73 -3.58
CA SER A 156 -4.71 -11.83 -2.54
C SER A 156 -5.42 -10.50 -2.40
N VAL A 157 -6.75 -10.49 -2.58
CA VAL A 157 -7.59 -9.30 -2.50
C VAL A 157 -8.75 -9.60 -1.56
N VAL A 158 -8.80 -8.93 -0.41
CA VAL A 158 -9.75 -9.25 0.67
C VAL A 158 -10.53 -8.02 1.07
N LEU A 159 -11.86 -8.09 1.02
CA LEU A 159 -12.75 -7.11 1.64
C LEU A 159 -12.77 -7.34 3.16
N ALA A 160 -12.11 -6.48 3.91
CA ALA A 160 -11.97 -6.54 5.36
C ALA A 160 -13.18 -5.95 6.11
N GLY A 161 -13.96 -5.10 5.46
CA GLY A 161 -15.14 -4.47 6.07
C GLY A 161 -15.49 -3.14 5.42
N ASP A 162 -16.14 -2.27 6.18
CA ASP A 162 -16.49 -0.92 5.74
C ASP A 162 -15.24 -0.02 5.62
N ILE A 163 -15.45 1.20 5.11
CA ILE A 163 -14.38 2.21 4.96
C ILE A 163 -13.52 2.36 6.24
N GLY A 164 -12.20 2.34 6.03
CA GLY A 164 -11.17 2.36 7.07
C GLY A 164 -10.74 0.96 7.54
N ALA A 165 -11.51 -0.10 7.25
CA ALA A 165 -11.13 -1.46 7.62
C ALA A 165 -9.90 -1.97 6.86
N GLY A 166 -9.68 -1.49 5.63
CA GLY A 166 -8.46 -1.79 4.86
C GLY A 166 -7.22 -1.28 5.58
N ASN A 167 -7.22 0.00 5.98
CA ASN A 167 -6.13 0.61 6.74
C ASN A 167 -5.96 -0.01 8.14
N ILE A 168 -7.04 -0.34 8.86
CA ILE A 168 -6.93 -1.09 10.13
C ILE A 168 -6.20 -2.42 9.92
N THR A 169 -6.59 -3.16 8.88
CA THR A 169 -5.99 -4.45 8.55
C THR A 169 -4.51 -4.29 8.17
N LYS A 170 -4.18 -3.23 7.43
CA LYS A 170 -2.79 -2.88 7.12
C LYS A 170 -1.98 -2.55 8.37
N LEU A 171 -2.51 -1.77 9.32
CA LEU A 171 -1.81 -1.48 10.57
C LEU A 171 -1.55 -2.74 11.38
N ALA A 172 -2.54 -3.64 11.49
CA ALA A 172 -2.35 -4.95 12.12
C ALA A 172 -1.25 -5.76 11.44
N ASN A 173 -1.21 -5.77 10.09
CA ASN A 173 -0.13 -6.38 9.33
C ASN A 173 1.24 -5.78 9.68
N GLN A 174 1.35 -4.46 9.72
CA GLN A 174 2.63 -3.78 9.98
C GLN A 174 3.13 -3.95 11.42
N ILE A 175 2.24 -4.09 12.42
CA ILE A 175 2.58 -4.50 13.78
C ILE A 175 3.22 -5.90 13.76
N MET A 176 2.55 -6.89 13.15
CA MET A 176 3.08 -8.26 13.08
C MET A 176 4.43 -8.32 12.34
N VAL A 177 4.56 -7.58 11.24
CA VAL A 177 5.82 -7.50 10.48
C VAL A 177 6.94 -6.91 11.34
N ALA A 178 6.68 -5.83 12.08
CA ALA A 178 7.69 -5.21 12.94
C ALA A 178 8.13 -6.13 14.09
N VAL A 179 7.18 -6.75 14.79
CA VAL A 179 7.48 -7.66 15.89
C VAL A 179 8.27 -8.88 15.39
N ASN A 180 7.92 -9.43 14.22
CA ASN A 180 8.68 -10.52 13.63
C ASN A 180 10.11 -10.11 13.22
N ILE A 181 10.29 -8.90 12.67
CA ILE A 181 11.63 -8.39 12.35
C ILE A 181 12.46 -8.22 13.63
N ALA A 182 11.87 -7.63 14.67
CA ALA A 182 12.56 -7.41 15.95
C ALA A 182 12.94 -8.74 16.61
N GLY A 183 11.99 -9.67 16.73
CA GLY A 183 12.25 -11.00 17.29
C GLY A 183 13.28 -11.81 16.51
N MET A 184 13.25 -11.75 15.17
CA MET A 184 14.29 -12.33 14.32
C MET A 184 15.66 -11.70 14.62
N GLY A 185 15.72 -10.37 14.68
CA GLY A 185 16.96 -9.64 14.96
C GLY A 185 17.57 -10.03 16.31
N GLU A 186 16.75 -10.04 17.37
CA GLU A 186 17.19 -10.45 18.72
C GLU A 186 17.68 -11.90 18.74
N ALA A 187 16.92 -12.82 18.13
CA ALA A 187 17.27 -14.24 18.10
C ALA A 187 18.59 -14.49 17.36
N LEU A 188 18.81 -13.86 16.20
CA LEU A 188 20.04 -14.02 15.42
C LEU A 188 21.26 -13.38 16.12
N VAL A 189 21.08 -12.23 16.79
CA VAL A 189 22.15 -11.61 17.59
C VAL A 189 22.51 -12.47 18.80
N LEU A 190 21.50 -13.02 19.51
CA LEU A 190 21.71 -13.94 20.61
C LEU A 190 22.52 -15.17 20.16
N ALA A 191 22.11 -15.81 19.06
CA ALA A 191 22.79 -16.96 18.49
C ALA A 191 24.25 -16.65 18.15
N ALA A 192 24.50 -15.53 17.45
CA ALA A 192 25.84 -15.08 17.11
C ALA A 192 26.71 -14.87 18.36
N LYS A 193 26.17 -14.23 19.41
CA LYS A 193 26.88 -13.99 20.67
C LYS A 193 27.12 -15.26 21.49
N ALA A 194 26.26 -16.27 21.34
CA ALA A 194 26.44 -17.59 21.91
C ALA A 194 27.42 -18.48 21.13
N GLY A 195 27.96 -18.01 19.99
CA GLY A 195 28.91 -18.75 19.16
C GLY A 195 28.25 -19.70 18.15
N VAL A 196 26.94 -19.58 17.93
CA VAL A 196 26.21 -20.35 16.92
C VAL A 196 26.11 -19.52 15.64
N ASP A 197 26.40 -20.13 14.49
CA ASP A 197 26.23 -19.50 13.17
C ASP A 197 24.75 -19.12 12.94
N PRO A 198 24.42 -17.83 12.78
CA PRO A 198 23.05 -17.39 12.52
C PRO A 198 22.41 -18.02 11.28
N SER A 199 23.20 -18.42 10.28
CA SER A 199 22.72 -19.08 9.07
C SER A 199 22.19 -20.49 9.37
N VAL A 200 22.87 -21.21 10.27
CA VAL A 200 22.41 -22.52 10.75
C VAL A 200 21.13 -22.37 11.58
N VAL A 201 21.03 -21.32 12.40
CA VAL A 201 19.80 -21.04 13.16
C VAL A 201 18.63 -20.74 12.23
N PHE A 202 18.83 -19.91 11.21
CA PHE A 202 17.82 -19.63 10.19
C PHE A 202 17.30 -20.91 9.55
N GLU A 203 18.18 -21.79 9.05
CA GLU A 203 17.78 -23.06 8.44
C GLU A 203 17.08 -24.00 9.42
N ALA A 204 17.52 -24.04 10.68
CA ALA A 204 16.94 -24.93 11.69
C ALA A 204 15.51 -24.54 12.10
N VAL A 205 15.20 -23.24 12.16
CA VAL A 205 13.93 -22.75 12.72
C VAL A 205 12.89 -22.39 11.67
N ARG A 206 13.29 -22.11 10.42
CA ARG A 206 12.40 -21.64 9.35
C ARG A 206 11.26 -22.60 9.00
N GLY A 207 11.46 -23.90 9.16
CA GLY A 207 10.42 -24.92 8.95
C GLY A 207 9.55 -25.23 10.17
N GLY A 208 9.92 -24.68 11.34
CA GLY A 208 9.20 -24.90 12.60
C GLY A 208 8.21 -23.76 12.92
N LEU A 209 7.72 -23.72 14.16
CA LEU A 209 6.77 -22.68 14.62
C LEU A 209 7.32 -21.25 14.58
N ALA A 210 8.65 -21.08 14.61
CA ALA A 210 9.28 -19.78 14.46
C ALA A 210 9.34 -19.32 12.98
N GLY A 211 9.08 -20.23 12.03
CA GLY A 211 8.98 -19.94 10.62
C GLY A 211 7.94 -18.86 10.34
N SER A 212 8.30 -17.88 9.51
CA SER A 212 7.38 -16.82 9.09
C SER A 212 7.80 -16.25 7.74
N SER A 213 6.86 -15.65 7.01
CA SER A 213 7.18 -14.95 5.74
C SER A 213 8.19 -13.82 5.93
N VAL A 214 8.25 -13.22 7.13
CA VAL A 214 9.26 -12.20 7.46
C VAL A 214 10.63 -12.84 7.59
N LEU A 215 10.76 -13.94 8.32
CA LEU A 215 12.02 -14.67 8.46
C LEU A 215 12.55 -15.10 7.07
N GLU A 216 11.69 -15.70 6.25
CA GLU A 216 12.03 -16.14 4.89
C GLU A 216 12.49 -14.98 4.00
N ALA A 217 11.81 -13.82 4.06
CA ALA A 217 12.12 -12.68 3.22
C ALA A 217 13.30 -11.84 3.72
N LYS A 218 13.53 -11.78 5.04
CA LYS A 218 14.49 -10.85 5.67
C LYS A 218 15.71 -11.53 6.26
N GLY A 219 15.61 -12.78 6.69
CA GLY A 219 16.72 -13.57 7.23
C GLY A 219 17.94 -13.56 6.30
N PRO A 220 17.81 -14.00 5.02
CA PRO A 220 18.93 -13.99 4.08
C PRO A 220 19.54 -12.60 3.88
N MET A 221 18.71 -11.56 3.79
CA MET A 221 19.20 -10.18 3.64
C MET A 221 20.05 -9.73 4.84
N VAL A 222 19.61 -10.06 6.06
CA VAL A 222 20.34 -9.71 7.29
C VAL A 222 21.64 -10.50 7.39
N LEU A 223 21.62 -11.80 7.06
CA LEU A 223 22.81 -12.66 7.06
C LEU A 223 23.87 -12.16 6.06
N ASP A 224 23.45 -11.67 4.90
CA ASP A 224 24.32 -11.11 3.87
C ASP A 224 24.75 -9.65 4.15
N GLY A 225 24.27 -9.03 5.23
CA GLY A 225 24.48 -7.60 5.51
C GLY A 225 23.86 -6.67 4.45
N ASN A 226 22.88 -7.16 3.68
CA ASN A 226 22.25 -6.45 2.58
C ASN A 226 21.02 -5.66 3.05
N PHE A 227 21.22 -4.36 3.29
CA PHE A 227 20.15 -3.44 3.70
C PHE A 227 19.63 -2.54 2.57
N LYS A 228 19.81 -2.95 1.30
CA LYS A 228 19.20 -2.23 0.17
C LYS A 228 17.67 -2.18 0.37
N PRO A 229 17.04 -1.00 0.32
CA PRO A 229 15.68 -0.84 0.81
C PRO A 229 14.65 -1.37 -0.20
N GLY A 230 14.04 -2.52 0.08
CA GLY A 230 12.77 -2.92 -0.54
C GLY A 230 11.53 -2.27 0.12
N PHE A 231 11.68 -1.81 1.36
CA PHE A 231 10.78 -0.92 2.09
C PHE A 231 11.63 -0.11 3.07
N ARG A 232 11.53 1.23 3.02
CA ARG A 232 12.42 2.09 3.80
C ARG A 232 12.02 2.06 5.28
N ILE A 233 12.98 1.97 6.20
CA ILE A 233 12.71 1.92 7.65
C ILE A 233 11.85 3.10 8.14
N ARG A 234 12.05 4.31 7.58
CA ARG A 234 11.23 5.48 7.91
C ARG A 234 9.74 5.29 7.59
N LEU A 235 9.43 4.53 6.53
CA LEU A 235 8.05 4.25 6.13
C LEU A 235 7.44 3.21 7.06
N HIS A 236 8.22 2.24 7.53
CA HIS A 236 7.76 1.30 8.55
C HIS A 236 7.52 2.00 9.88
N GLN A 237 8.42 2.89 10.31
CA GLN A 237 8.21 3.74 11.49
C GLN A 237 6.95 4.60 11.37
N LYS A 238 6.68 5.18 10.19
CA LYS A 238 5.42 5.89 9.92
C LYS A 238 4.20 4.99 10.12
N ASP A 239 4.22 3.77 9.60
CA ASP A 239 3.11 2.82 9.81
C ASP A 239 2.94 2.45 11.29
N LEU A 240 4.03 2.25 12.04
CA LEU A 240 3.97 1.98 13.48
C LEU A 240 3.46 3.18 14.27
N ASN A 241 3.83 4.41 13.90
CA ASN A 241 3.26 5.62 14.49
C ASN A 241 1.75 5.71 14.25
N ASN A 242 1.29 5.40 13.02
CA ASN A 242 -0.14 5.34 12.72
C ASN A 242 -0.85 4.26 13.55
N ALA A 243 -0.21 3.11 13.76
CA ALA A 243 -0.73 2.06 14.63
C ALA A 243 -0.84 2.50 16.09
N LEU A 244 0.19 3.17 16.63
CA LEU A 244 0.21 3.69 18.01
C LEU A 244 -0.85 4.77 18.23
N ILE A 245 -1.00 5.70 17.29
CA ILE A 245 -2.04 6.74 17.34
C ILE A 245 -3.43 6.10 17.34
N THR A 246 -3.67 5.18 16.41
CA THR A 246 -4.96 4.46 16.30
C THR A 246 -5.25 3.64 17.56
N ALA A 247 -4.25 2.96 18.12
CA ALA A 247 -4.39 2.18 19.35
C ALA A 247 -4.76 3.07 20.54
N LYS A 248 -4.13 4.25 20.66
CA LYS A 248 -4.46 5.24 21.69
C LYS A 248 -5.91 5.72 21.60
N GLU A 249 -6.40 6.01 20.40
CA GLU A 249 -7.78 6.45 20.16
C GLU A 249 -8.80 5.37 20.51
N LEU A 250 -8.47 4.11 20.26
CA LEU A 250 -9.33 2.96 20.56
C LEU A 250 -9.20 2.45 22.00
N GLY A 251 -8.28 3.01 22.79
CA GLY A 251 -8.00 2.53 24.16
C GLY A 251 -7.36 1.14 24.21
N VAL A 252 -6.61 0.76 23.17
CA VAL A 252 -5.94 -0.55 23.06
C VAL A 252 -4.46 -0.39 23.40
N THR A 253 -3.94 -1.28 24.26
CA THR A 253 -2.50 -1.35 24.55
C THR A 253 -1.79 -2.26 23.56
N VAL A 254 -0.74 -1.74 22.91
CA VAL A 254 0.09 -2.46 21.93
C VAL A 254 1.57 -2.46 22.35
N PRO A 255 1.94 -3.26 23.38
CA PRO A 255 3.20 -3.08 24.12
C PRO A 255 4.47 -3.45 23.33
N LEU A 256 4.34 -4.16 22.20
CA LEU A 256 5.46 -4.56 21.35
C LEU A 256 5.64 -3.66 20.12
N THR A 257 4.79 -2.64 19.96
CA THR A 257 4.74 -1.81 18.74
C THR A 257 5.63 -0.57 18.82
N GLY A 258 5.93 -0.08 20.03
CA GLY A 258 6.69 1.15 20.26
C GLY A 258 7.51 1.11 21.53
#